data_AF-A0A2E7CKM3-F1
#
_entry.id   AF-A0A2E7CKM3-F1
#
_cell.length_a   1.000
_cell.length_b   1.000
_cell.length_c   1.000
_cell.angle_alpha   90.00
_cell.angle_beta   90.00
_cell.angle_gamma   90.00
#
_symmetry.space_group_name_H-M   'P 1'
#
loop_
_entity.id
_entity.type
_entity.pdbx_description
1 polymer ?
#
loop_
_entity_poly.entity_id
_entity_poly.type
_entity_poly.pdbx_seq_one_letter_code
_entity_poly.pdbx_strand_id
1 'polypeptide(L)'
;MVQNIPPVVAIARSRTKLPIHYDPAYFKLKYPMGDPPPNKGVCTDLIIRTYRELGIDLQVLVHEDMKERFDEYPKIWGLKKPDTNIDHRRVPNLKTFFDTYAQQHPTNNVEDFKAGNIVIWKLPSG
;
A
#
# COMPACT_ATOMS: atom_id res chain seq x y z
N MET A 1 26.42 16.58 9.71
CA MET A 1 25.12 17.00 9.16
C MET A 1 24.11 15.93 9.49
N VAL A 2 23.12 16.22 10.34
CA VAL A 2 22.01 15.28 10.57
C VAL A 2 21.18 15.29 9.29
N GLN A 3 21.18 14.19 8.54
CA GLN A 3 20.29 14.10 7.37
C GLN A 3 18.85 14.19 7.89
N ASN A 4 18.09 15.14 7.36
CA ASN A 4 16.68 15.28 7.68
C ASN A 4 15.93 14.13 6.99
N ILE A 5 15.75 13.02 7.70
CA ILE A 5 15.09 11.82 7.17
C ILE A 5 13.62 12.18 6.91
N PRO A 6 13.08 11.97 5.69
CA PRO A 6 11.68 12.25 5.43
C PRO A 6 10.77 11.49 6.39
N PRO A 7 9.69 12.09 6.92
CA PRO A 7 8.81 11.44 7.90
C PRO A 7 8.33 10.05 7.49
N VAL A 8 7.96 9.87 6.21
CA VAL A 8 7.56 8.57 5.66
C VAL A 8 8.63 7.49 5.81
N VAL A 9 9.91 7.85 5.66
CA VAL A 9 11.04 6.93 5.79
C VAL A 9 11.27 6.57 7.25
N ALA A 10 11.21 7.56 8.15
CA ALA A 10 11.37 7.35 9.58
C ALA A 10 10.27 6.43 10.14
N ILE A 11 9.01 6.68 9.75
CA ILE A 11 7.86 5.87 10.12
C ILE A 11 7.99 4.46 9.54
N ALA A 12 8.20 4.30 8.23
CA ALA A 12 8.32 2.98 7.63
C ALA A 12 9.42 2.14 8.31
N ARG A 13 10.56 2.75 8.64
CA ARG A 13 11.65 2.08 9.38
C ARG A 13 11.30 1.75 10.83
N SER A 14 10.45 2.52 11.50
CA SER A 14 10.01 2.18 12.86
C SER A 14 9.10 0.95 12.82
N ARG A 15 8.24 0.85 11.79
CA ARG A 15 7.30 -0.28 11.62
C ARG A 15 7.99 -1.63 11.44
N THR A 16 9.17 -1.67 10.80
CA THR A 16 9.91 -2.93 10.61
C THR A 16 10.47 -3.52 11.91
N LYS A 17 10.45 -2.76 13.01
CA LYS A 17 10.86 -3.22 14.35
C LYS A 17 9.71 -3.85 15.13
N LEU A 18 8.49 -3.79 14.63
CA LEU A 18 7.31 -4.36 15.29
C LEU A 18 7.24 -5.87 15.04
N PRO A 19 6.74 -6.67 16.01
CA PRO A 19 6.61 -8.11 15.88
C PRO A 19 5.38 -8.48 15.03
N ILE A 20 5.47 -8.26 13.71
CA ILE A 20 4.39 -8.57 12.76
C ILE A 20 4.57 -9.98 12.20
N HIS A 21 3.51 -10.77 12.25
CA HIS A 21 3.42 -12.05 11.55
C HIS A 21 2.83 -11.85 10.16
N TYR A 22 3.48 -12.43 9.16
CA TYR A 22 2.95 -12.42 7.80
C TYR A 22 1.66 -13.23 7.75
N ASP A 23 0.53 -12.59 7.45
CA ASP A 23 -0.78 -13.22 7.40
C ASP A 23 -1.58 -12.71 6.18
N PRO A 24 -1.67 -13.50 5.10
CA PRO A 24 -2.41 -13.13 3.90
C PRO A 24 -3.93 -13.36 4.02
N ALA A 25 -4.43 -13.75 5.20
CA ALA A 25 -5.85 -13.99 5.40
C ALA A 25 -6.69 -12.73 5.10
N TYR A 26 -7.92 -13.01 4.66
CA TYR A 26 -8.95 -12.00 4.54
C TYR A 26 -9.47 -11.65 5.94
N PHE A 27 -9.60 -10.35 6.21
CA PHE A 27 -10.15 -9.83 7.46
C PHE A 27 -11.34 -8.94 7.15
N LYS A 28 -12.40 -9.04 7.95
CA LYS A 28 -13.44 -8.00 7.96
C LYS A 28 -12.88 -6.79 8.71
N LEU A 29 -12.80 -5.66 8.03
CA LEU A 29 -12.25 -4.42 8.53
C LEU A 29 -13.36 -3.42 8.83
N LYS A 30 -13.06 -2.46 9.70
CA LYS A 30 -13.84 -1.22 9.79
C LYS A 30 -13.63 -0.41 8.50
N TYR A 31 -14.55 0.52 8.24
CA TYR A 31 -14.39 1.51 7.19
C TYR A 31 -15.00 2.83 7.69
N PRO A 32 -14.24 3.95 7.69
CA PRO A 32 -12.83 4.09 7.32
C PRO A 32 -11.86 3.58 8.40
N MET A 33 -10.55 3.71 8.17
CA MET A 33 -9.48 3.42 9.13
C MET A 33 -9.47 1.97 9.66
N GLY A 34 -9.96 1.04 8.84
CA GLY A 34 -9.84 -0.39 9.06
C GLY A 34 -8.41 -0.87 8.98
N ASP A 35 -8.07 -1.83 9.82
CA ASP A 35 -6.74 -2.42 9.89
C ASP A 35 -6.87 -3.89 10.33
N PRO A 36 -6.08 -4.82 9.76
CA PRO A 36 -5.95 -6.16 10.33
C PRO A 36 -5.43 -6.08 11.78
N PRO A 37 -5.46 -7.19 12.54
CA PRO A 37 -4.89 -7.22 13.88
C PRO A 37 -3.48 -6.64 13.93
N PRO A 38 -3.09 -5.93 15.01
CA PRO A 38 -1.87 -5.13 15.05
C PRO A 38 -0.59 -5.95 14.88
N ASN A 39 -0.62 -7.25 15.22
CA ASN A 39 0.49 -8.20 15.07
C ASN A 39 0.45 -8.98 13.74
N LYS A 40 -0.42 -8.61 12.81
CA LYS A 40 -0.60 -9.29 11.51
C LYS A 40 -0.49 -8.31 10.36
N GLY A 41 -0.08 -8.79 9.20
CA GLY A 41 -0.12 -8.02 7.96
C GLY A 41 0.68 -8.65 6.83
N VAL A 42 0.63 -8.01 5.68
CA VAL A 42 1.43 -8.33 4.48
C VAL A 42 2.24 -7.10 4.05
N CYS A 43 2.91 -7.17 2.90
CA CYS A 43 3.75 -6.08 2.38
C CYS A 43 3.00 -4.73 2.25
N THR A 44 1.76 -4.75 1.78
CA THR A 44 0.93 -3.54 1.62
C THR A 44 0.52 -2.92 2.95
N ASP A 45 0.30 -3.72 4.00
CA ASP A 45 -0.08 -3.22 5.32
C ASP A 45 1.01 -2.34 5.95
N LEU A 46 2.29 -2.59 5.63
CA LEU A 46 3.37 -1.68 6.02
C LEU A 46 3.18 -0.30 5.39
N ILE A 47 2.87 -0.24 4.09
CA ILE A 47 2.63 1.00 3.36
C ILE A 47 1.40 1.71 3.93
N ILE A 48 0.27 1.00 4.03
CA ILE A 48 -1.00 1.54 4.55
C ILE A 48 -0.81 2.17 5.92
N ARG A 49 -0.21 1.43 6.85
CA ARG A 49 -0.05 1.90 8.22
C ARG A 49 1.04 2.99 8.35
N THR A 50 1.99 3.06 7.42
CA THR A 50 2.96 4.17 7.33
C THR A 50 2.25 5.47 6.93
N TYR A 51 1.46 5.43 5.85
CA TYR A 51 0.70 6.59 5.39
C TYR A 51 -0.37 7.02 6.40
N ARG A 52 -0.96 6.06 7.14
CA ARG A 52 -1.93 6.35 8.19
C ARG A 52 -1.35 7.18 9.33
N GLU A 53 -0.11 6.93 9.72
CA GLU A 53 0.60 7.74 10.73
C GLU A 53 0.89 9.17 10.23
N LEU A 54 0.92 9.37 8.92
CA LEU A 54 0.96 10.68 8.27
C LEU A 54 -0.43 11.32 8.06
N GLY A 55 -1.50 10.69 8.56
CA GLY A 55 -2.88 11.17 8.40
C GLY A 55 -3.53 10.82 7.05
N ILE A 56 -2.94 9.90 6.27
CA ILE A 56 -3.43 9.51 4.94
C ILE A 56 -4.03 8.10 5.03
N ASP A 57 -5.34 7.96 4.79
CA ASP A 57 -6.02 6.67 4.78
C ASP A 57 -6.13 6.08 3.36
N LEU A 58 -5.16 5.25 2.99
CA LEU A 58 -5.17 4.55 1.70
C LEU A 58 -6.39 3.61 1.56
N GLN A 59 -7.03 3.18 2.66
CA GLN A 59 -8.26 2.39 2.56
C GLN A 59 -9.36 3.18 1.85
N VAL A 60 -9.58 4.44 2.27
CA VAL A 60 -10.59 5.32 1.68
C VAL A 60 -10.18 5.75 0.28
N LEU A 61 -8.94 6.22 0.12
CA LEU A 61 -8.49 6.79 -1.16
C LEU A 61 -8.57 5.77 -2.30
N VAL A 62 -8.12 4.53 -2.06
CA VAL A 62 -8.18 3.47 -3.08
C VAL A 62 -9.62 3.00 -3.28
N HIS A 63 -10.41 2.84 -2.22
CA HIS A 63 -11.78 2.34 -2.34
C HIS A 63 -12.71 3.29 -3.09
N GLU A 64 -12.68 4.58 -2.74
CA GLU A 64 -13.51 5.59 -3.40
C GLU A 64 -13.10 5.78 -4.86
N ASP A 65 -11.80 5.70 -5.18
CA ASP A 65 -11.34 5.72 -6.55
C ASP A 65 -11.83 4.48 -7.34
N MET A 66 -11.73 3.30 -6.73
CA MET A 66 -12.23 2.06 -7.33
C MET A 66 -13.75 2.08 -7.54
N LYS A 67 -14.53 2.81 -6.73
CA LYS A 67 -15.99 2.95 -6.96
C LYS A 67 -16.31 3.67 -8.25
N GLU A 68 -15.54 4.69 -8.60
CA GLU A 68 -15.76 5.49 -9.80
C GLU A 68 -15.10 4.87 -11.04
N ARG A 69 -13.97 4.17 -10.87
CA ARG A 69 -13.13 3.67 -11.97
C ARG A 69 -12.87 2.16 -11.92
N PHE A 70 -13.82 1.37 -11.42
CA PHE A 70 -13.62 -0.07 -11.15
C PHE A 70 -13.09 -0.86 -12.35
N ASP A 71 -13.48 -0.48 -13.58
CA ASP A 71 -13.05 -1.15 -14.80
C ASP A 71 -11.57 -0.93 -15.16
N GLU A 72 -10.93 0.11 -14.61
CA GLU A 72 -9.49 0.38 -14.79
C GLU A 72 -8.62 -0.50 -13.86
N TYR A 73 -9.23 -1.13 -12.86
CA TYR A 73 -8.52 -1.96 -11.89
C TYR A 73 -8.40 -3.42 -12.32
N PRO A 74 -7.36 -4.15 -11.85
CA PRO A 74 -7.14 -5.54 -12.25
C PRO A 74 -8.31 -6.49 -11.90
N LYS A 75 -8.81 -7.18 -12.91
CA LYS A 75 -9.94 -8.14 -12.78
C LYS A 75 -9.53 -9.55 -12.34
N ILE A 76 -8.31 -9.71 -11.83
CA ILE A 76 -7.68 -11.02 -11.56
C ILE A 76 -8.38 -11.84 -10.45
N TRP A 77 -9.25 -11.22 -9.65
CA TRP A 77 -10.01 -11.88 -8.58
C TRP A 77 -11.50 -12.10 -8.93
N GLY A 78 -11.95 -11.76 -10.14
CA GLY A 78 -13.35 -11.96 -10.55
C GLY A 78 -14.39 -11.19 -9.73
N LEU A 79 -13.98 -10.13 -9.02
CA LEU A 79 -14.90 -9.29 -8.26
C LEU A 79 -15.78 -8.46 -9.19
N LYS A 80 -17.05 -8.26 -8.78
CA LYS A 80 -18.03 -7.44 -9.51
C LYS A 80 -18.14 -6.00 -9.00
N LYS A 81 -17.52 -5.72 -7.85
CA LYS A 81 -17.52 -4.40 -7.20
C LYS A 81 -16.31 -4.26 -6.28
N PRO A 82 -15.93 -3.04 -5.90
CA PRO A 82 -14.91 -2.78 -4.89
C PRO A 82 -15.25 -3.43 -3.53
N ASP A 83 -14.23 -3.71 -2.72
CA ASP A 83 -14.34 -4.27 -1.39
C ASP A 83 -13.42 -3.54 -0.39
N THR A 84 -14.04 -2.71 0.46
CA THR A 84 -13.40 -1.93 1.54
C THR A 84 -12.44 -2.74 2.43
N ASN A 85 -12.61 -4.06 2.52
CA ASN A 85 -11.79 -4.93 3.36
C ASN A 85 -10.42 -5.27 2.74
N ILE A 86 -10.27 -5.15 1.42
CA ILE A 86 -9.11 -5.71 0.71
C ILE A 86 -8.56 -4.83 -0.42
N ASP A 87 -9.32 -3.84 -0.92
CA ASP A 87 -8.93 -3.02 -2.09
C ASP A 87 -7.52 -2.43 -1.97
N HIS A 88 -7.27 -1.67 -0.90
CA HIS A 88 -5.98 -1.06 -0.56
C HIS A 88 -4.88 -2.06 -0.18
N ARG A 89 -5.24 -3.31 0.15
CA ARG A 89 -4.28 -4.35 0.57
C ARG A 89 -3.72 -5.14 -0.62
N ARG A 90 -4.17 -4.88 -1.84
CA ARG A 90 -3.73 -5.57 -3.06
C ARG A 90 -2.68 -4.74 -3.81
N VAL A 91 -1.49 -5.32 -4.01
CA VAL A 91 -0.38 -4.67 -4.74
C VAL A 91 -0.82 -4.18 -6.13
N PRO A 92 -1.54 -4.96 -6.96
CA PRO A 92 -1.99 -4.48 -8.27
C PRO A 92 -2.95 -3.28 -8.18
N ASN A 93 -3.80 -3.21 -7.15
CA ASN A 93 -4.71 -2.07 -6.96
C ASN A 93 -3.93 -0.82 -6.53
N LEU A 94 -3.00 -0.95 -5.57
CA LEU A 94 -2.12 0.15 -5.20
C LEU A 94 -1.30 0.65 -6.39
N LYS A 95 -0.86 -0.25 -7.27
CA LYS A 95 -0.18 0.14 -8.51
C LYS A 95 -1.07 1.02 -9.38
N THR A 96 -2.29 0.60 -9.73
CA THR A 96 -3.23 1.40 -10.51
C THR A 96 -3.50 2.76 -9.87
N PHE A 97 -3.71 2.78 -8.54
CA PHE A 97 -3.93 4.01 -7.79
C PHE A 97 -2.72 4.96 -7.88
N PHE A 98 -1.51 4.48 -7.58
CA PHE A 98 -0.30 5.31 -7.63
C PHE A 98 0.09 5.70 -9.05
N ASP A 99 -0.14 4.86 -10.05
CA ASP A 99 0.07 5.22 -11.45
C ASP A 99 -0.79 6.44 -11.84
N THR A 100 -2.00 6.57 -11.26
CA THR A 100 -2.86 7.72 -11.49
C THR A 100 -2.42 8.96 -10.69
N TYR A 101 -2.14 8.79 -9.40
CA TYR A 101 -2.07 9.92 -8.45
C TYR A 101 -0.67 10.27 -7.94
N ALA A 102 0.33 9.44 -8.20
CA ALA A 102 1.70 9.67 -7.76
C ALA A 102 2.61 10.07 -8.91
N GLN A 103 3.70 10.76 -8.58
CA GLN A 103 4.76 11.00 -9.54
C GLN A 103 5.48 9.68 -9.85
N GLN A 104 5.47 9.29 -11.12
CA GLN A 104 6.14 8.08 -11.57
C GLN A 104 7.63 8.34 -11.85
N HIS A 105 8.47 7.40 -11.42
CA HIS A 105 9.90 7.39 -11.69
C HIS A 105 10.33 6.01 -12.19
N PRO A 106 9.87 5.57 -13.38
CA PRO A 106 10.25 4.27 -13.92
C PRO A 106 11.77 4.26 -14.21
N THR A 107 12.46 3.29 -13.64
CA THR A 107 13.91 3.15 -13.80
C THR A 107 14.33 1.69 -13.62
N ASN A 108 15.42 1.32 -14.29
CA ASN A 108 16.15 0.08 -14.06
C ASN A 108 17.53 0.34 -13.42
N ASN A 109 17.89 1.60 -13.16
CA ASN A 109 19.16 1.97 -12.55
C ASN A 109 19.01 2.00 -11.03
N VAL A 110 19.88 1.28 -10.32
CA VAL A 110 19.83 1.19 -8.86
C VAL A 110 20.02 2.57 -8.19
N GLU A 111 20.81 3.44 -8.79
CA GLU A 111 21.14 4.77 -8.24
C GLU A 111 19.97 5.76 -8.26
N ASP A 112 18.91 5.47 -9.03
CA ASP A 112 17.74 6.33 -9.11
C ASP A 112 16.78 6.11 -7.92
N PHE A 113 16.91 4.98 -7.20
CA PHE A 113 16.08 4.68 -6.03
C PHE A 113 16.47 5.56 -4.84
N LYS A 114 15.50 6.34 -4.36
CA LYS A 114 15.67 7.23 -3.21
C LYS A 114 14.85 6.73 -2.03
N ALA A 115 15.35 6.99 -0.83
CA ALA A 115 14.60 6.71 0.39
C ALA A 115 13.24 7.44 0.36
N GLY A 116 12.16 6.67 0.55
CA GLY A 116 10.78 7.19 0.48
C GLY A 116 10.08 6.91 -0.85
N ASN A 117 10.78 6.42 -1.87
CA ASN A 117 10.12 5.86 -3.03
C ASN A 117 9.34 4.59 -2.66
N ILE A 118 8.13 4.46 -3.21
CA ILE A 118 7.40 3.19 -3.23
C ILE A 118 7.84 2.46 -4.49
N VAL A 119 8.42 1.27 -4.32
CA VAL A 119 8.81 0.42 -5.44
C VAL A 119 7.86 -0.75 -5.51
N ILE A 120 7.22 -0.92 -6.66
CA ILE A 120 6.36 -2.06 -6.96
C ILE A 120 7.08 -2.90 -8.00
N TRP A 121 7.43 -4.13 -7.64
CA TRP A 121 8.04 -5.08 -8.55
C TRP A 121 7.27 -6.39 -8.53
N LYS A 122 7.41 -7.15 -9.61
CA LYS A 122 6.91 -8.52 -9.73
C LYS A 122 8.11 -9.45 -9.85
N LEU A 123 8.20 -10.47 -9.01
CA LEU A 123 9.29 -11.45 -9.13
C LEU A 123 8.93 -12.48 -10.20
N PRO A 124 9.91 -13.13 -10.84
CA PRO A 124 9.64 -14.19 -11.82
C PRO A 124 8.76 -15.33 -11.28
N SER A 125 8.81 -15.57 -9.97
CA SER A 125 8.04 -16.60 -9.27
C SER A 125 6.75 -16.10 -8.61
N GLY A 126 6.38 -14.81 -8.76
CA GLY A 126 5.20 -14.22 -8.12
C GLY A 126 5.18 -12.70 -8.16
#